data_AF-A0A936FRL3-F1
#
_entry.id   AF-A0A936FRL3-F1
#
_cell.length_a   1.000
_cell.length_b   1.000
_cell.length_c   1.000
_cell.angle_alpha   90.00
_cell.angle_beta   90.00
_cell.angle_gamma   90.00
#
_symmetry.space_group_name_H-M   'P 1'
#
loop_
_entity.id
_entity.type
_entity.pdbx_description
1 polymer ?
#
loop_
_entity_poly.entity_id
_entity_poly.type
_entity_poly.pdbx_seq_one_letter_code
_entity_poly.pdbx_strand_id
1 'polypeptide(L)'
;MECVRPGNPEQDEWGSVLYHDSLSKDANGYPLEIPQNFKSQDEPQIARKFVLLDANGSYPTGNYTLLYDGEGTIQLYGGDIDKIVMQTSGKIVFTLKNNYQGLGVEIRKSLKSNPIKNIKILLPGTDVNSSSFPFNPQFLKQLEPFSCIRFLNWGGVNDSKQINWSDRNLPTYVTQSSSSKGAVAYEYMIQLCNLTQKDMWLCVPHAADANYRTQLATLIKDKLAPNLKVYVEYSNEVWNDIFEQHWYVQDNAPTNIVFHTHKYAYLANECFKSFDSVFGNNSNRMVQVLAGQHYNPWILEEAVNKMKAIGGKFDALSVASYFAPIGLSGNLSVNEIANLTKAEIATNAKKHIISLSNLAKANNVPVVMYEGGSQDQRPIWWSWTTLCKCLMSGP
;
A
#
# COMPACT_ATOMS: atom_id res chain seq x y z
N MET A 1 -8.18 -0.85 -10.97
CA MET A 1 -7.51 -0.61 -9.68
C MET A 1 -7.42 0.88 -9.51
N GLU A 2 -8.18 1.44 -8.58
CA GLU A 2 -8.28 2.88 -8.38
C GLU A 2 -7.01 3.41 -7.71
N CYS A 3 -6.49 4.52 -8.23
CA CYS A 3 -5.39 5.27 -7.63
C CYS A 3 -6.02 6.45 -6.88
N VAL A 4 -6.31 6.27 -5.59
CA VAL A 4 -6.71 7.37 -4.70
C VAL A 4 -5.71 7.42 -3.55
N ARG A 5 -5.35 8.63 -3.13
CA ARG A 5 -4.46 8.87 -2.00
C ARG A 5 -5.04 8.21 -0.72
N PRO A 6 -4.19 7.68 0.18
CA PRO A 6 -4.60 7.42 1.55
C PRO A 6 -4.81 8.76 2.26
N GLY A 7 -5.93 8.96 2.94
CA GLY A 7 -6.03 10.10 3.85
C GLY A 7 -7.41 10.60 4.26
N ASN A 8 -8.53 10.07 3.74
CA ASN A 8 -9.82 10.42 4.30
C ASN A 8 -10.73 9.18 4.47
N PRO A 9 -10.83 8.61 5.69
CA PRO A 9 -11.68 7.43 5.95
C PRO A 9 -13.17 7.68 5.64
N GLU A 10 -13.59 8.94 5.50
CA GLU A 10 -14.94 9.35 5.12
C GLU A 10 -15.27 9.16 3.62
N GLN A 11 -14.31 8.72 2.79
CA GLN A 11 -14.44 8.65 1.32
C GLN A 11 -14.25 7.25 0.71
N ASP A 12 -13.92 6.24 1.51
CA ASP A 12 -13.39 4.97 0.98
C ASP A 12 -14.47 3.95 0.58
N GLU A 13 -15.70 4.10 1.11
CA GLU A 13 -16.85 3.21 0.87
C GLU A 13 -18.08 3.93 0.33
N TRP A 14 -19.08 3.18 -0.16
CA TRP A 14 -20.38 3.74 -0.54
C TRP A 14 -21.04 4.41 0.67
N GLY A 15 -21.31 5.71 0.54
CA GLY A 15 -22.04 6.48 1.53
C GLY A 15 -23.39 6.94 1.01
N SER A 16 -24.34 7.20 1.92
CA SER A 16 -25.54 7.95 1.55
C SER A 16 -25.25 9.44 1.41
N VAL A 17 -26.18 10.19 0.83
CA VAL A 17 -26.04 11.65 0.64
C VAL A 17 -26.07 12.40 1.98
N LEU A 18 -26.68 11.82 3.01
CA LEU A 18 -26.92 12.48 4.31
C LEU A 18 -26.27 11.77 5.51
N TYR A 19 -26.02 10.46 5.42
CA TYR A 19 -25.45 9.61 6.47
C TYR A 19 -24.53 8.55 5.87
N HIS A 20 -23.24 8.86 5.76
CA HIS A 20 -22.27 8.03 5.03
C HIS A 20 -22.14 6.59 5.57
N ASP A 21 -22.31 6.38 6.89
CA ASP A 21 -22.09 5.07 7.52
C ASP A 21 -23.35 4.24 7.78
N SER A 22 -24.53 4.71 7.37
CA SER A 22 -25.81 4.05 7.72
C SER A 22 -26.30 3.04 6.69
N LEU A 23 -25.75 3.01 5.48
CA LEU A 23 -26.21 2.08 4.44
C LEU A 23 -25.95 0.63 4.86
N SER A 24 -26.98 -0.21 4.75
CA SER A 24 -26.83 -1.65 4.87
C SER A 24 -26.04 -2.18 3.67
N LYS A 25 -24.91 -2.82 3.94
CA LYS A 25 -23.97 -3.34 2.95
C LYS A 25 -23.79 -4.86 3.11
N ASP A 26 -23.35 -5.52 2.04
CA ASP A 26 -22.86 -6.89 2.12
C ASP A 26 -21.44 -6.95 2.74
N ALA A 27 -20.92 -8.16 2.91
CA ALA A 27 -19.57 -8.36 3.46
C ALA A 27 -18.44 -7.79 2.58
N ASN A 28 -18.73 -7.43 1.33
CA ASN A 28 -17.79 -6.80 0.40
C ASN A 28 -17.94 -5.27 0.33
N GLY A 29 -18.82 -4.67 1.16
CA GLY A 29 -19.04 -3.23 1.22
C GLY A 29 -19.98 -2.68 0.14
N TYR A 30 -20.71 -3.53 -0.60
CA TYR A 30 -21.70 -3.08 -1.59
C TYR A 30 -23.10 -2.95 -0.96
N PRO A 31 -23.88 -1.91 -1.28
CA PRO A 31 -25.24 -1.77 -0.77
C PRO A 31 -26.15 -2.96 -1.14
N LEU A 32 -26.92 -3.46 -0.17
CA LEU A 32 -27.82 -4.62 -0.38
C LEU A 32 -29.00 -4.32 -1.31
N GLU A 33 -29.46 -3.08 -1.33
CA GLU A 33 -30.48 -2.54 -2.22
C GLU A 33 -30.39 -1.02 -2.23
N ILE A 34 -30.92 -0.38 -3.26
CA ILE A 34 -31.05 1.08 -3.36
C ILE A 34 -32.38 1.42 -4.06
N PRO A 35 -33.13 2.42 -3.56
CA PRO A 35 -32.81 3.23 -2.38
C PRO A 35 -33.04 2.48 -1.05
N GLN A 36 -32.43 2.95 0.04
CA GLN A 36 -32.70 2.46 1.40
C GLN A 36 -33.45 3.50 2.21
N ASN A 37 -34.48 3.07 2.95
CA ASN A 37 -35.28 3.94 3.81
C ASN A 37 -34.76 3.88 5.25
N PHE A 38 -34.65 5.04 5.89
CA PHE A 38 -34.25 5.14 7.31
C PHE A 38 -35.38 5.79 8.11
N LYS A 39 -35.67 5.27 9.30
CA LYS A 39 -36.73 5.82 10.17
C LYS A 39 -36.54 7.29 10.53
N SER A 40 -35.32 7.78 10.48
CA SER A 40 -34.95 9.16 10.81
C SER A 40 -35.09 10.13 9.63
N GLN A 41 -35.54 9.68 8.46
CA GLN A 41 -35.61 10.47 7.23
C GLN A 41 -36.90 10.21 6.45
N ASP A 42 -37.46 11.26 5.88
CA ASP A 42 -38.64 11.18 5.04
C ASP A 42 -38.31 10.72 3.61
N GLU A 43 -37.04 10.89 3.18
CA GLU A 43 -36.60 10.60 1.81
C GLU A 43 -35.72 9.33 1.71
N PRO A 44 -35.99 8.45 0.71
CA PRO A 44 -35.14 7.29 0.43
C PRO A 44 -33.71 7.70 0.06
N GLN A 45 -32.72 6.98 0.60
CA GLN A 45 -31.31 7.28 0.39
C GLN A 45 -30.73 6.49 -0.79
N ILE A 46 -29.95 7.20 -1.61
CA ILE A 46 -29.12 6.62 -2.68
C ILE A 46 -27.68 6.43 -2.21
N ALA A 47 -26.90 5.62 -2.91
CA ALA A 47 -25.48 5.41 -2.62
C ALA A 47 -24.62 6.20 -3.60
N ARG A 48 -23.62 6.92 -3.08
CA ARG A 48 -22.64 7.67 -3.87
C ARG A 48 -21.21 7.35 -3.44
N LYS A 49 -20.28 7.46 -4.38
CA LYS A 49 -18.84 7.35 -4.12
C LYS A 49 -18.06 8.21 -5.12
N PHE A 50 -17.04 8.91 -4.64
CA PHE A 50 -16.01 9.47 -5.50
C PHE A 50 -15.01 8.37 -5.88
N VAL A 51 -14.69 8.28 -7.17
CA VAL A 51 -13.81 7.25 -7.72
C VAL A 51 -12.49 7.84 -8.19
N LEU A 52 -12.53 9.05 -8.76
CA LEU A 52 -11.34 9.83 -9.05
C LEU A 52 -11.52 11.19 -8.36
N LEU A 53 -10.65 11.50 -7.41
CA LEU A 53 -10.60 12.78 -6.72
C LEU A 53 -9.14 13.16 -6.49
N ASP A 54 -8.83 14.45 -6.53
CA ASP A 54 -7.51 15.01 -6.20
C ASP A 54 -6.33 14.42 -6.99
N ALA A 55 -6.60 13.89 -8.19
CA ALA A 55 -5.57 13.33 -9.03
C ALA A 55 -4.69 14.41 -9.69
N ASN A 56 -5.05 15.69 -9.62
CA ASN A 56 -4.27 16.81 -10.18
C ASN A 56 -3.80 16.55 -11.62
N GLY A 57 -4.70 16.06 -12.48
CA GLY A 57 -4.36 15.72 -13.86
C GLY A 57 -3.67 14.36 -14.03
N SER A 58 -3.70 13.47 -13.03
CA SER A 58 -2.98 12.17 -13.03
C SER A 58 -3.75 10.99 -13.65
N TYR A 59 -4.90 11.22 -14.28
CA TYR A 59 -5.56 10.23 -15.14
C TYR A 59 -5.79 10.77 -16.57
N PRO A 60 -5.80 9.89 -17.58
CA PRO A 60 -5.94 10.30 -18.97
C PRO A 60 -7.36 10.80 -19.28
N THR A 61 -7.51 11.69 -20.24
CA THR A 61 -8.81 11.98 -20.86
C THR A 61 -9.17 10.90 -21.88
N GLY A 62 -10.42 10.88 -22.35
CA GLY A 62 -10.88 9.95 -23.39
C GLY A 62 -12.06 9.07 -22.94
N ASN A 63 -12.25 7.95 -23.64
CA ASN A 63 -13.40 7.06 -23.43
C ASN A 63 -13.11 6.02 -22.36
N TYR A 64 -13.80 6.14 -21.24
CA TYR A 64 -13.78 5.20 -20.12
C TYR A 64 -14.93 4.20 -20.24
N THR A 65 -14.75 3.04 -19.62
CA THR A 65 -15.82 2.03 -19.49
C THR A 65 -16.04 1.72 -18.02
N LEU A 66 -17.27 1.90 -17.53
CA LEU A 66 -17.73 1.36 -16.26
C LEU A 66 -18.41 0.02 -16.52
N LEU A 67 -17.98 -1.03 -15.83
CA LEU A 67 -18.63 -2.34 -15.78
C LEU A 67 -19.22 -2.58 -14.40
N TYR A 68 -20.33 -3.29 -14.32
CA TYR A 68 -20.96 -3.70 -13.06
C TYR A 68 -21.81 -4.95 -13.24
N ASP A 69 -21.99 -5.70 -12.16
CA ASP A 69 -22.97 -6.80 -12.08
C ASP A 69 -24.21 -6.32 -11.35
N GLY A 70 -25.35 -7.00 -11.55
CA GLY A 70 -26.60 -6.72 -10.84
C GLY A 70 -27.63 -5.94 -11.67
N GLU A 71 -28.80 -5.72 -11.07
CA GLU A 71 -29.92 -5.03 -11.71
C GLU A 71 -30.23 -3.71 -11.01
N GLY A 72 -30.23 -2.62 -11.78
CA GLY A 72 -30.48 -1.29 -11.27
C GLY A 72 -30.01 -0.20 -12.21
N THR A 73 -29.81 1.00 -11.67
CA THR A 73 -29.40 2.18 -12.44
C THR A 73 -28.21 2.85 -11.77
N ILE A 74 -27.13 3.02 -12.53
CA ILE A 74 -25.98 3.84 -12.17
C ILE A 74 -26.05 5.17 -12.90
N GLN A 75 -25.72 6.24 -12.19
CA GLN A 75 -25.51 7.58 -12.73
C GLN A 75 -24.07 8.02 -12.43
N LEU A 76 -23.42 8.66 -13.40
CA LEU A 76 -22.11 9.26 -13.23
C LEU A 76 -22.27 10.77 -12.94
N TYR A 77 -21.39 11.31 -12.12
CA TYR A 77 -21.36 12.74 -11.80
C TYR A 77 -19.91 13.22 -11.65
N GLY A 78 -19.71 14.54 -11.63
CA GLY A 78 -18.38 15.16 -11.57
C GLY A 78 -18.08 15.99 -12.81
N GLY A 79 -17.27 17.03 -12.63
CA GLY A 79 -17.08 18.07 -13.66
C GLY A 79 -16.14 17.69 -14.81
N ASP A 80 -15.55 16.50 -14.74
CA ASP A 80 -14.68 15.98 -15.79
C ASP A 80 -15.42 15.25 -16.91
N ILE A 81 -16.66 14.81 -16.63
CA ILE A 81 -17.50 14.09 -17.58
C ILE A 81 -17.96 15.05 -18.67
N ASP A 82 -17.74 14.67 -19.92
CA ASP A 82 -18.28 15.39 -21.07
C ASP A 82 -19.65 14.83 -21.47
N LYS A 83 -19.71 13.52 -21.72
CA LYS A 83 -20.91 12.83 -22.19
C LYS A 83 -20.91 11.34 -21.91
N ILE A 84 -22.11 10.78 -21.85
CA ILE A 84 -22.34 9.34 -21.91
C ILE A 84 -22.41 8.94 -23.40
N VAL A 85 -21.54 8.03 -23.81
CA VAL A 85 -21.47 7.49 -25.18
C VAL A 85 -22.44 6.33 -25.36
N MET A 86 -22.54 5.46 -24.34
CA MET A 86 -23.40 4.28 -24.36
C MET A 86 -23.76 3.91 -22.91
N GLN A 87 -25.00 3.48 -22.70
CA GLN A 87 -25.43 2.92 -21.43
C GLN A 87 -26.35 1.73 -21.69
N THR A 88 -25.90 0.55 -21.28
CA THR A 88 -26.67 -0.70 -21.30
C THR A 88 -26.61 -1.34 -19.92
N SER A 89 -27.43 -2.38 -19.70
CA SER A 89 -27.31 -3.17 -18.47
C SER A 89 -25.88 -3.71 -18.32
N GLY A 90 -25.28 -3.52 -17.14
CA GLY A 90 -23.92 -3.93 -16.81
C GLY A 90 -22.77 -3.12 -17.41
N LYS A 91 -23.04 -2.11 -18.26
CA LYS A 91 -21.97 -1.34 -18.94
C LYS A 91 -22.35 0.11 -19.23
N ILE A 92 -21.45 1.04 -18.91
CA ILE A 92 -21.54 2.45 -19.28
C ILE A 92 -20.24 2.87 -19.95
N VAL A 93 -20.30 3.46 -21.14
CA VAL A 93 -19.16 4.10 -21.81
C VAL A 93 -19.36 5.60 -21.76
N PHE A 94 -18.36 6.33 -21.29
CA PHE A 94 -18.43 7.78 -21.11
C PHE A 94 -17.10 8.44 -21.45
N THR A 95 -17.14 9.70 -21.87
CA THR A 95 -15.96 10.48 -22.21
C THR A 95 -15.61 11.43 -21.08
N LEU A 96 -14.35 11.42 -20.63
CA LEU A 96 -13.78 12.46 -19.78
C LEU A 96 -13.01 13.46 -20.65
N LYS A 97 -13.32 14.76 -20.54
CA LYS A 97 -12.61 15.84 -21.26
C LYS A 97 -11.60 16.59 -20.40
N ASN A 98 -11.80 16.56 -19.08
CA ASN A 98 -10.92 17.14 -18.08
C ASN A 98 -10.43 16.02 -17.15
N ASN A 99 -9.42 16.33 -16.33
CA ASN A 99 -8.84 15.39 -15.38
C ASN A 99 -8.46 16.04 -14.04
N TYR A 100 -9.23 17.05 -13.63
CA TYR A 100 -8.96 17.85 -12.44
C TYR A 100 -10.17 17.96 -11.51
N GLN A 101 -11.40 17.90 -12.03
CA GLN A 101 -12.62 18.13 -11.24
C GLN A 101 -13.17 16.84 -10.61
N GLY A 102 -12.68 15.67 -11.03
CA GLY A 102 -13.02 14.38 -10.45
C GLY A 102 -14.19 13.67 -11.13
N LEU A 103 -14.35 12.40 -10.74
CA LEU A 103 -15.38 11.47 -11.19
C LEU A 103 -16.03 10.81 -9.98
N GLY A 104 -17.35 10.84 -9.94
CA GLY A 104 -18.16 10.13 -8.96
C GLY A 104 -19.18 9.21 -9.63
N VAL A 105 -19.60 8.20 -8.87
CA VAL A 105 -20.60 7.21 -9.25
C VAL A 105 -21.71 7.21 -8.21
N GLU A 106 -22.94 7.18 -8.69
CA GLU A 106 -24.15 7.02 -7.89
C GLU A 106 -24.89 5.76 -8.31
N ILE A 107 -25.26 4.94 -7.34
CA ILE A 107 -26.28 3.91 -7.53
C ILE A 107 -27.60 4.59 -7.20
N ARG A 108 -28.49 4.72 -8.20
CA ARG A 108 -29.81 5.35 -8.08
C ARG A 108 -30.92 4.31 -7.85
N LYS A 109 -30.69 3.08 -8.31
CA LYS A 109 -31.55 1.92 -8.05
C LYS A 109 -30.68 0.67 -8.02
N SER A 110 -30.95 -0.26 -7.10
CA SER A 110 -30.30 -1.57 -7.00
C SER A 110 -31.27 -2.55 -6.38
N LEU A 111 -31.60 -3.64 -7.07
CA LEU A 111 -32.59 -4.61 -6.60
C LEU A 111 -32.03 -5.52 -5.52
N LYS A 112 -32.77 -5.71 -4.42
CA LYS A 112 -32.39 -6.63 -3.34
C LYS A 112 -32.13 -8.07 -3.79
N SER A 113 -32.91 -8.54 -4.77
CA SER A 113 -32.77 -9.89 -5.34
C SER A 113 -31.52 -10.03 -6.21
N ASN A 114 -30.98 -8.93 -6.74
CA ASN A 114 -29.82 -8.90 -7.62
C ASN A 114 -29.08 -7.55 -7.50
N PRO A 115 -28.40 -7.30 -6.37
CA PRO A 115 -27.85 -5.98 -6.09
C PRO A 115 -26.68 -5.64 -7.00
N ILE A 116 -26.55 -4.36 -7.32
CA ILE A 116 -25.42 -3.80 -8.04
C ILE A 116 -24.13 -4.01 -7.23
N LYS A 117 -23.13 -4.63 -7.85
CA LYS A 117 -21.83 -4.93 -7.27
C LYS A 117 -20.74 -5.04 -8.34
N ASN A 118 -19.51 -5.33 -7.92
CA ASN A 118 -18.37 -5.55 -8.82
C ASN A 118 -18.14 -4.40 -9.82
N ILE A 119 -18.33 -3.16 -9.33
CA ILE A 119 -18.18 -1.95 -10.15
C ILE A 119 -16.69 -1.76 -10.48
N LYS A 120 -16.37 -1.61 -11.76
CA LYS A 120 -15.01 -1.36 -12.26
C LYS A 120 -15.03 -0.20 -13.23
N ILE A 121 -14.16 0.80 -13.01
CA ILE A 121 -13.90 1.85 -13.99
C ILE A 121 -12.60 1.54 -14.71
N LEU A 122 -12.69 1.38 -16.02
CA LEU A 122 -11.59 1.02 -16.91
C LEU A 122 -11.09 2.27 -17.64
N LEU A 123 -9.78 2.48 -17.60
CA LEU A 123 -9.10 3.53 -18.36
C LEU A 123 -9.32 3.32 -19.88
N PRO A 124 -9.19 4.38 -20.69
CA PRO A 124 -9.20 4.26 -22.14
C PRO A 124 -8.23 3.20 -22.65
N GLY A 125 -8.70 2.34 -23.56
CA GLY A 125 -7.88 1.28 -24.16
C GLY A 125 -7.61 0.06 -23.26
N THR A 126 -8.21 -0.03 -22.07
CA THR A 126 -8.04 -1.21 -21.20
C THR A 126 -8.64 -2.46 -21.84
N ASP A 127 -7.82 -3.49 -22.04
CA ASP A 127 -8.26 -4.83 -22.39
C ASP A 127 -8.39 -5.70 -21.13
N VAL A 128 -9.63 -6.05 -20.78
CA VAL A 128 -9.93 -6.89 -19.60
C VAL A 128 -9.55 -8.36 -19.80
N ASN A 129 -9.30 -8.78 -21.04
CA ASN A 129 -8.89 -10.14 -21.36
C ASN A 129 -7.36 -10.30 -21.44
N SER A 130 -6.61 -9.19 -21.31
CA SER A 130 -5.16 -9.23 -21.26
C SER A 130 -4.68 -10.04 -20.06
N SER A 131 -3.62 -10.83 -20.25
CA SER A 131 -2.93 -11.55 -19.15
C SER A 131 -2.35 -10.60 -18.09
N SER A 132 -2.19 -9.32 -18.40
CA SER A 132 -1.70 -8.29 -17.49
C SER A 132 -2.81 -7.62 -16.66
N PHE A 133 -4.09 -7.87 -16.97
CA PHE A 133 -5.19 -7.29 -16.21
C PHE A 133 -5.15 -7.75 -14.74
N PRO A 134 -5.30 -6.85 -13.75
CA PRO A 134 -5.83 -5.49 -13.87
C PRO A 134 -4.77 -4.38 -13.92
N PHE A 135 -3.50 -4.72 -14.13
CA PHE A 135 -2.40 -3.75 -14.12
C PHE A 135 -2.29 -2.98 -15.42
N ASN A 136 -2.07 -1.67 -15.29
CA ASN A 136 -1.79 -0.80 -16.42
C ASN A 136 -0.42 -1.18 -17.04
N PRO A 137 -0.32 -1.43 -18.36
CA PRO A 137 0.95 -1.76 -19.00
C PRO A 137 2.07 -0.74 -18.77
N GLN A 138 1.74 0.55 -18.71
CA GLN A 138 2.71 1.60 -18.43
C GLN A 138 3.26 1.50 -17.01
N PHE A 139 2.43 1.11 -16.04
CA PHE A 139 2.87 0.84 -14.68
C PHE A 139 3.83 -0.36 -14.64
N LEU A 140 3.51 -1.43 -15.37
CA LEU A 140 4.39 -2.61 -15.45
C LEU A 140 5.76 -2.26 -16.06
N LYS A 141 5.78 -1.44 -17.11
CA LYS A 141 7.02 -0.95 -17.74
C LYS A 141 7.90 -0.19 -16.76
N GLN A 142 7.32 0.63 -15.89
CA GLN A 142 8.08 1.36 -14.87
C GLN A 142 8.71 0.46 -13.81
N LEU A 143 8.17 -0.74 -13.62
CA LEU A 143 8.74 -1.71 -12.69
C LEU A 143 9.92 -2.48 -13.28
N GLU A 144 10.15 -2.44 -14.61
CA GLU A 144 11.21 -3.19 -15.30
C GLU A 144 12.58 -3.09 -14.62
N PRO A 145 13.08 -1.92 -14.19
CA PRO A 145 14.42 -1.80 -13.60
C PRO A 145 14.61 -2.48 -12.23
N PHE A 146 13.52 -2.81 -11.53
CA PHE A 146 13.58 -3.33 -10.16
C PHE A 146 13.54 -4.86 -10.12
N SER A 147 14.22 -5.49 -9.17
CA SER A 147 14.16 -6.95 -8.96
C SER A 147 13.19 -7.37 -7.86
N CYS A 148 12.78 -6.44 -6.99
CA CYS A 148 11.93 -6.68 -5.83
C CYS A 148 10.98 -5.50 -5.62
N ILE A 149 9.75 -5.77 -5.16
CA ILE A 149 8.72 -4.76 -4.90
C ILE A 149 8.37 -4.76 -3.41
N ARG A 150 8.56 -3.63 -2.72
CA ARG A 150 8.16 -3.42 -1.31
C ARG A 150 6.76 -2.85 -1.23
N PHE A 151 5.83 -3.61 -0.63
CA PHE A 151 4.39 -3.33 -0.66
C PHE A 151 3.87 -2.46 0.50
N LEU A 152 4.72 -1.71 1.21
CA LEU A 152 4.38 -0.89 2.38
C LEU A 152 2.99 -0.23 2.31
N ASN A 153 2.82 0.74 1.41
CA ASN A 153 1.57 1.51 1.30
C ASN A 153 0.45 0.70 0.66
N TRP A 154 0.77 -0.21 -0.25
CA TRP A 154 -0.22 -1.14 -0.81
C TRP A 154 -0.79 -2.06 0.26
N GLY A 155 -0.03 -2.38 1.32
CA GLY A 155 -0.49 -3.19 2.44
C GLY A 155 -1.27 -2.40 3.49
N GLY A 156 -1.24 -1.05 3.45
CA GLY A 156 -1.81 -0.22 4.50
C GLY A 156 -1.19 -0.51 5.87
N VAL A 157 0.15 -0.55 5.93
CA VAL A 157 0.91 -1.05 7.09
C VAL A 157 1.13 0.01 8.17
N ASN A 158 1.40 1.27 7.77
CA ASN A 158 1.49 2.36 8.74
C ASN A 158 0.13 2.55 9.41
N ASP A 159 0.13 2.63 10.74
CA ASP A 159 -1.05 2.87 11.57
C ASP A 159 -2.18 1.84 11.34
N SER A 160 -1.79 0.64 10.87
CA SER A 160 -2.72 -0.42 10.52
C SER A 160 -3.53 -0.89 11.73
N LYS A 161 -4.85 -1.01 11.55
CA LYS A 161 -5.76 -1.56 12.56
C LYS A 161 -6.02 -3.06 12.40
N GLN A 162 -5.34 -3.72 11.46
CA GLN A 162 -5.52 -5.13 11.17
C GLN A 162 -4.91 -6.01 12.26
N ILE A 163 -5.74 -6.86 12.88
CA ILE A 163 -5.32 -7.79 13.93
C ILE A 163 -5.60 -9.23 13.48
N ASN A 164 -6.84 -9.49 13.08
CA ASN A 164 -7.33 -10.83 12.72
C ASN A 164 -7.29 -11.03 11.20
N TRP A 165 -7.13 -12.28 10.74
CA TRP A 165 -7.05 -12.58 9.29
C TRP A 165 -8.24 -12.01 8.48
N SER A 166 -9.43 -11.93 9.09
CA SER A 166 -10.64 -11.36 8.49
C SER A 166 -10.64 -9.83 8.36
N ASP A 167 -9.66 -9.15 8.94
CA ASP A 167 -9.53 -7.69 8.88
C ASP A 167 -8.88 -7.24 7.57
N ARG A 168 -8.22 -8.15 6.85
CA ARG A 168 -7.55 -7.83 5.57
C ARG A 168 -8.54 -7.49 4.46
N ASN A 169 -8.04 -6.74 3.48
CA ASN A 169 -8.78 -6.49 2.26
C ASN A 169 -8.78 -7.74 1.35
N LEU A 170 -9.90 -7.96 0.66
CA LEU A 170 -10.11 -9.04 -0.30
C LEU A 170 -10.25 -8.47 -1.71
N PRO A 171 -9.91 -9.21 -2.79
CA PRO A 171 -10.08 -8.74 -4.16
C PRO A 171 -11.53 -8.39 -4.53
N THR A 172 -12.49 -8.96 -3.81
CA THR A 172 -13.94 -8.76 -3.99
C THR A 172 -14.47 -7.54 -3.23
N TYR A 173 -13.68 -6.97 -2.32
CA TYR A 173 -14.10 -5.78 -1.59
C TYR A 173 -14.24 -4.59 -2.53
N VAL A 174 -15.17 -3.71 -2.20
CA VAL A 174 -15.59 -2.59 -3.03
C VAL A 174 -14.50 -1.58 -3.37
N THR A 175 -13.40 -1.57 -2.62
CA THR A 175 -12.24 -0.71 -2.85
C THR A 175 -10.95 -1.49 -2.72
N GLN A 176 -9.94 -1.09 -3.50
CA GLN A 176 -8.54 -1.51 -3.34
C GLN A 176 -7.65 -0.30 -3.00
N SER A 177 -8.26 0.82 -2.63
CA SER A 177 -7.59 1.96 -1.99
C SER A 177 -7.48 1.73 -0.48
N SER A 178 -6.85 2.67 0.22
CA SER A 178 -6.89 2.75 1.68
C SER A 178 -8.31 2.59 2.20
N SER A 179 -8.48 1.84 3.27
CA SER A 179 -9.76 1.59 3.94
C SER A 179 -9.50 1.03 5.35
N SER A 180 -10.57 0.85 6.13
CA SER A 180 -10.51 0.14 7.41
C SER A 180 -10.03 -1.32 7.28
N LYS A 181 -10.14 -1.92 6.09
CA LYS A 181 -9.66 -3.27 5.76
C LYS A 181 -8.20 -3.30 5.30
N GLY A 182 -7.48 -2.18 5.34
CA GLY A 182 -6.17 -2.01 4.71
C GLY A 182 -6.30 -1.39 3.31
N ALA A 183 -5.27 -1.54 2.48
CA ALA A 183 -5.24 -0.95 1.14
C ALA A 183 -5.50 -1.99 0.03
N VAL A 184 -4.49 -2.38 -0.74
CA VAL A 184 -4.62 -3.38 -1.81
C VAL A 184 -4.60 -4.80 -1.23
N ALA A 185 -5.45 -5.69 -1.75
CA ALA A 185 -5.45 -7.09 -1.35
C ALA A 185 -4.14 -7.81 -1.70
N TYR A 186 -3.68 -8.72 -0.83
CA TYR A 186 -2.44 -9.49 -1.02
C TYR A 186 -2.44 -10.30 -2.32
N GLU A 187 -3.59 -10.77 -2.78
CA GLU A 187 -3.72 -11.50 -4.03
C GLU A 187 -3.26 -10.66 -5.24
N TYR A 188 -3.55 -9.36 -5.26
CA TYR A 188 -3.07 -8.47 -6.32
C TYR A 188 -1.57 -8.19 -6.19
N MET A 189 -1.03 -8.08 -4.98
CA MET A 189 0.43 -7.95 -4.78
C MET A 189 1.17 -9.17 -5.33
N ILE A 190 0.67 -10.36 -5.02
CA ILE A 190 1.21 -11.64 -5.51
C ILE A 190 1.06 -11.73 -7.03
N GLN A 191 -0.10 -11.35 -7.58
CA GLN A 191 -0.31 -11.33 -9.02
C GLN A 191 0.69 -10.40 -9.73
N LEU A 192 0.98 -9.23 -9.17
CA LEU A 192 1.96 -8.29 -9.70
C LEU A 192 3.37 -8.90 -9.71
N CYS A 193 3.81 -9.50 -8.61
CA CYS A 193 5.10 -10.18 -8.51
C CYS A 193 5.21 -11.32 -9.53
N ASN A 194 4.17 -12.16 -9.65
CA ASN A 194 4.15 -13.25 -10.61
C ASN A 194 4.20 -12.76 -12.06
N LEU A 195 3.43 -11.73 -12.39
CA LEU A 195 3.40 -11.17 -13.74
C LEU A 195 4.74 -10.53 -14.13
N THR A 196 5.38 -9.86 -13.18
CA THR A 196 6.61 -9.11 -13.42
C THR A 196 7.89 -9.91 -13.13
N GLN A 197 7.75 -11.12 -12.59
CA GLN A 197 8.85 -11.98 -12.12
C GLN A 197 9.79 -11.25 -11.15
N LYS A 198 9.20 -10.53 -10.18
CA LYS A 198 9.92 -9.76 -9.15
C LYS A 198 9.64 -10.32 -7.77
N ASP A 199 10.66 -10.33 -6.92
CA ASP A 199 10.52 -10.77 -5.53
C ASP A 199 9.51 -9.89 -4.78
N MET A 200 8.86 -10.47 -3.77
CA MET A 200 7.86 -9.80 -2.95
C MET A 200 8.51 -9.33 -1.64
N TRP A 201 8.50 -8.04 -1.34
CA TRP A 201 8.86 -7.53 -0.02
C TRP A 201 7.60 -7.10 0.73
N LEU A 202 7.25 -7.91 1.72
CA LEU A 202 6.06 -7.79 2.55
C LEU A 202 6.42 -7.12 3.88
N CYS A 203 5.76 -6.01 4.16
CA CYS A 203 5.69 -5.44 5.50
C CYS A 203 4.41 -5.98 6.18
N VAL A 204 4.55 -6.62 7.34
CA VAL A 204 3.42 -7.23 8.08
C VAL A 204 2.83 -6.22 9.07
N PRO A 205 1.49 -6.03 9.15
CA PRO A 205 0.88 -5.14 10.13
C PRO A 205 1.36 -5.44 11.56
N HIS A 206 1.67 -4.39 12.33
CA HIS A 206 2.27 -4.54 13.66
C HIS A 206 1.39 -5.31 14.65
N ALA A 207 0.06 -5.17 14.55
CA ALA A 207 -0.89 -5.83 15.43
C ALA A 207 -1.42 -7.18 14.92
N ALA A 208 -0.98 -7.63 13.73
CA ALA A 208 -1.42 -8.90 13.15
C ALA A 208 -1.10 -10.07 14.09
N ASP A 209 -2.09 -10.86 14.47
CA ASP A 209 -1.93 -11.98 15.39
C ASP A 209 -1.23 -13.19 14.74
N ALA A 210 -0.95 -14.24 15.52
CA ALA A 210 -0.28 -15.43 15.00
C ALA A 210 -1.07 -16.14 13.89
N ASN A 211 -2.40 -16.14 13.96
CA ASN A 211 -3.26 -16.76 12.95
C ASN A 211 -3.22 -15.96 11.64
N TYR A 212 -3.32 -14.64 11.70
CA TYR A 212 -3.15 -13.72 10.58
C TYR A 212 -1.83 -14.00 9.87
N ARG A 213 -0.72 -14.01 10.62
CA ARG A 213 0.62 -14.20 10.05
C ARG A 213 0.78 -15.57 9.39
N THR A 214 0.22 -16.62 9.99
CA THR A 214 0.26 -17.99 9.45
C THR A 214 -0.58 -18.10 8.17
N GLN A 215 -1.78 -17.52 8.15
CA GLN A 215 -2.64 -17.50 6.97
C GLN A 215 -2.04 -16.65 5.84
N LEU A 216 -1.41 -15.52 6.17
CA LEU A 216 -0.71 -14.69 5.19
C LEU A 216 0.49 -15.43 4.58
N ALA A 217 1.29 -16.07 5.42
CA ALA A 217 2.41 -16.90 4.96
C ALA A 217 1.93 -18.04 4.05
N THR A 218 0.80 -18.66 4.38
CA THR A 218 0.19 -19.74 3.58
C THR A 218 -0.28 -19.22 2.22
N LEU A 219 -1.02 -18.12 2.20
CA LEU A 219 -1.47 -17.48 0.96
C LEU A 219 -0.29 -17.17 0.02
N ILE A 220 0.79 -16.60 0.55
CA ILE A 220 1.98 -16.26 -0.23
C ILE A 220 2.69 -17.52 -0.72
N LYS A 221 2.92 -18.52 0.16
CA LYS A 221 3.58 -19.76 -0.21
C LYS A 221 2.87 -20.47 -1.38
N ASP A 222 1.54 -20.48 -1.34
CA ASP A 222 0.69 -21.19 -2.30
C ASP A 222 0.55 -20.44 -3.63
N LYS A 223 0.51 -19.10 -3.61
CA LYS A 223 0.17 -18.28 -4.78
C LYS A 223 1.37 -17.57 -5.42
N LEU A 224 2.42 -17.25 -4.66
CA LEU A 224 3.63 -16.62 -5.20
C LEU A 224 4.43 -17.66 -5.98
N ALA A 225 4.86 -17.31 -7.19
CA ALA A 225 5.58 -18.21 -8.09
C ALA A 225 6.78 -18.85 -7.36
N PRO A 226 6.99 -20.17 -7.49
CA PRO A 226 7.93 -20.93 -6.65
C PRO A 226 9.39 -20.51 -6.80
N ASN A 227 9.74 -19.85 -7.91
CA ASN A 227 11.07 -19.29 -8.17
C ASN A 227 11.31 -17.92 -7.52
N LEU A 228 10.27 -17.25 -7.03
CA LEU A 228 10.36 -15.95 -6.38
C LEU A 228 10.52 -16.08 -4.86
N LYS A 229 11.21 -15.12 -4.27
CA LYS A 229 11.39 -14.97 -2.82
C LYS A 229 10.37 -14.03 -2.22
N VAL A 230 10.10 -14.22 -0.93
CA VAL A 230 9.40 -13.28 -0.06
C VAL A 230 10.35 -12.74 1.01
N TYR A 231 10.56 -11.42 1.01
CA TYR A 231 11.23 -10.68 2.06
C TYR A 231 10.17 -10.29 3.09
N VAL A 232 10.29 -10.80 4.31
CA VAL A 232 9.34 -10.56 5.39
C VAL A 232 9.94 -9.56 6.36
N GLU A 233 9.29 -8.41 6.48
CA GLU A 233 9.64 -7.35 7.42
C GLU A 233 8.48 -7.17 8.42
N TYR A 234 8.80 -7.13 9.70
CA TYR A 234 7.80 -6.82 10.73
C TYR A 234 7.55 -5.31 10.79
N SER A 235 6.34 -4.90 10.37
CA SER A 235 5.87 -3.52 10.31
C SER A 235 6.76 -2.60 9.45
N ASN A 236 6.82 -1.31 9.80
CA ASN A 236 7.59 -0.26 9.15
C ASN A 236 8.02 0.78 10.17
N GLU A 237 9.25 1.28 10.07
CA GLU A 237 9.80 2.37 10.91
C GLU A 237 9.42 2.29 12.39
N VAL A 238 9.49 1.11 13.00
CA VAL A 238 9.04 0.89 14.37
C VAL A 238 9.75 1.82 15.37
N TRP A 239 10.98 2.25 15.06
CA TRP A 239 11.72 3.22 15.86
C TRP A 239 11.12 4.64 15.89
N ASN A 240 10.21 4.97 14.98
CA ASN A 240 9.69 6.32 14.74
C ASN A 240 8.36 6.53 15.47
N ASP A 241 8.36 7.38 16.51
CA ASP A 241 7.24 7.59 17.44
C ASP A 241 6.04 8.37 16.86
N ILE A 242 6.18 8.90 15.64
CA ILE A 242 5.07 9.50 14.90
C ILE A 242 4.04 8.46 14.44
N PHE A 243 4.42 7.18 14.36
CA PHE A 243 3.54 6.11 13.92
C PHE A 243 3.05 5.27 15.09
N GLU A 244 1.81 4.79 15.01
CA GLU A 244 1.19 3.98 16.06
C GLU A 244 1.90 2.65 16.30
N GLN A 245 2.53 2.07 15.27
CA GLN A 245 3.30 0.83 15.44
C GLN A 245 4.43 0.96 16.46
N HIS A 246 5.01 2.15 16.64
CA HIS A 246 6.02 2.40 17.66
C HIS A 246 5.46 2.11 19.06
N TRP A 247 4.29 2.70 19.34
CA TRP A 247 3.61 2.59 20.62
C TRP A 247 3.03 1.19 20.85
N TYR A 248 2.50 0.55 19.80
CA TYR A 248 2.09 -0.85 19.89
C TYR A 248 3.24 -1.76 20.34
N VAL A 249 4.42 -1.61 19.74
CA VAL A 249 5.60 -2.40 20.11
C VAL A 249 6.07 -2.08 21.52
N GLN A 250 5.98 -0.81 21.94
CA GLN A 250 6.29 -0.39 23.30
C GLN A 250 5.39 -1.11 24.33
N ASP A 251 4.10 -1.29 24.02
CA ASP A 251 3.10 -1.76 24.98
C ASP A 251 2.86 -3.28 24.95
N ASN A 252 3.15 -3.96 23.84
CA ASN A 252 2.76 -5.37 23.64
C ASN A 252 3.93 -6.37 23.69
N ALA A 253 5.16 -5.90 23.91
CA ALA A 253 6.28 -6.79 24.20
C ALA A 253 6.31 -7.17 25.70
N PRO A 254 6.92 -8.31 26.08
CA PRO A 254 7.08 -8.71 27.48
C PRO A 254 7.68 -7.59 28.35
N THR A 255 7.10 -7.35 29.52
CA THR A 255 7.43 -6.23 30.41
C THR A 255 8.87 -6.25 30.94
N ASN A 256 9.53 -7.41 30.92
CA ASN A 256 10.94 -7.55 31.29
C ASN A 256 11.91 -7.09 30.19
N ILE A 257 11.44 -6.83 28.97
CA ILE A 257 12.23 -6.26 27.88
C ILE A 257 12.05 -4.73 27.93
N VAL A 258 13.07 -4.01 28.39
CA VAL A 258 12.95 -2.56 28.66
C VAL A 258 13.17 -1.72 27.40
N PHE A 259 14.25 -1.98 26.65
CA PHE A 259 14.62 -1.16 25.48
C PHE A 259 13.68 -1.40 24.29
N HIS A 260 13.22 -0.31 23.67
CA HIS A 260 12.30 -0.35 22.54
C HIS A 260 12.84 -1.16 21.35
N THR A 261 14.12 -1.00 21.00
CA THR A 261 14.80 -1.79 19.97
C THR A 261 14.77 -3.29 20.25
N HIS A 262 14.84 -3.68 21.53
CA HIS A 262 14.76 -5.09 21.94
C HIS A 262 13.32 -5.61 21.88
N LYS A 263 12.33 -4.77 22.20
CA LYS A 263 10.90 -5.08 22.04
C LYS A 263 10.56 -5.33 20.58
N TYR A 264 11.08 -4.48 19.68
CA TYR A 264 10.98 -4.66 18.24
C TYR A 264 11.57 -6.02 17.80
N ALA A 265 12.82 -6.30 18.17
CA ALA A 265 13.48 -7.56 17.79
C ALA A 265 12.72 -8.80 18.29
N TYR A 266 12.15 -8.72 19.50
CA TYR A 266 11.32 -9.80 20.04
C TYR A 266 10.06 -10.04 19.19
N LEU A 267 9.29 -8.99 18.90
CA LEU A 267 8.05 -9.13 18.12
C LEU A 267 8.32 -9.47 16.64
N ALA A 268 9.42 -8.97 16.07
CA ALA A 268 9.89 -9.37 14.75
C ALA A 268 10.19 -10.88 14.71
N ASN A 269 10.86 -11.43 15.74
CA ASN A 269 11.11 -12.86 15.83
C ASN A 269 9.82 -13.69 15.93
N GLU A 270 8.81 -13.21 16.67
CA GLU A 270 7.50 -13.87 16.74
C GLU A 270 6.76 -13.83 15.39
N CYS A 271 6.94 -12.75 14.62
CA CYS A 271 6.46 -12.68 13.23
C CYS A 271 7.16 -13.71 12.35
N PHE A 272 8.49 -13.76 12.38
CA PHE A 272 9.28 -14.69 11.57
C PHE A 272 8.97 -16.14 11.89
N LYS A 273 8.82 -16.50 13.17
CA LYS A 273 8.40 -17.85 13.58
C LYS A 273 7.06 -18.28 12.98
N SER A 274 6.08 -17.38 12.90
CA SER A 274 4.79 -17.69 12.26
C SER A 274 4.98 -18.03 10.77
N PHE A 275 5.81 -17.27 10.05
CA PHE A 275 6.11 -17.55 8.65
C PHE A 275 6.95 -18.83 8.47
N ASP A 276 7.95 -19.04 9.32
CA ASP A 276 8.79 -20.24 9.35
C ASP A 276 7.96 -21.52 9.58
N SER A 277 6.89 -21.45 10.38
CA SER A 277 5.98 -22.60 10.58
C SER A 277 5.30 -23.06 9.27
N VAL A 278 5.22 -22.19 8.27
CA VAL A 278 4.61 -22.46 6.96
C VAL A 278 5.68 -22.73 5.90
N PHE A 279 6.71 -21.90 5.79
CA PHE A 279 7.77 -22.04 4.79
C PHE A 279 8.80 -23.11 5.14
N GLY A 280 8.97 -23.41 6.44
CA GLY A 280 10.03 -24.23 7.00
C GLY A 280 11.27 -23.40 7.35
N ASN A 281 11.89 -23.67 8.51
CA ASN A 281 12.99 -22.91 9.14
C ASN A 281 14.27 -22.69 8.30
N ASN A 282 14.40 -23.31 7.13
CA ASN A 282 15.55 -23.21 6.22
C ASN A 282 15.09 -22.99 4.76
N SER A 283 13.89 -22.44 4.57
CA SER A 283 13.37 -22.15 3.24
C SER A 283 14.29 -21.19 2.50
N ASN A 284 14.68 -21.54 1.28
CA ASN A 284 15.41 -20.63 0.39
C ASN A 284 14.50 -19.56 -0.25
N ARG A 285 13.18 -19.64 -0.01
CA ARG A 285 12.18 -18.70 -0.54
C ARG A 285 11.84 -17.57 0.44
N MET A 286 12.14 -17.70 1.72
CA MET A 286 11.84 -16.68 2.73
C MET A 286 13.13 -15.96 3.11
N VAL A 287 13.08 -14.63 3.20
CA VAL A 287 14.17 -13.78 3.68
C VAL A 287 13.65 -12.97 4.86
N GLN A 288 14.14 -13.23 6.07
CA GLN A 288 13.79 -12.51 7.29
C GLN A 288 14.54 -11.18 7.34
N VAL A 289 13.83 -10.05 7.32
CA VAL A 289 14.44 -8.71 7.23
C VAL A 289 14.29 -7.95 8.55
N LEU A 290 15.42 -7.62 9.19
CA LEU A 290 15.45 -6.67 10.30
C LEU A 290 15.69 -5.26 9.79
N ALA A 291 14.74 -4.37 10.05
CA ALA A 291 14.76 -2.99 9.59
C ALA A 291 15.21 -2.02 10.70
N GLY A 292 15.91 -0.96 10.32
CA GLY A 292 16.34 0.09 11.23
C GLY A 292 16.50 1.45 10.55
N GLN A 293 16.99 2.42 11.32
CA GLN A 293 17.15 3.80 10.86
C GLN A 293 18.53 4.03 10.24
N HIS A 294 18.58 4.61 9.03
CA HIS A 294 19.85 4.96 8.38
C HIS A 294 20.66 5.98 9.19
N TYR A 295 20.05 7.08 9.64
CA TYR A 295 20.76 8.14 10.37
C TYR A 295 21.14 7.77 11.82
N ASN A 296 20.67 6.62 12.33
CA ASN A 296 21.05 6.12 13.64
C ASN A 296 21.26 4.60 13.61
N PRO A 297 22.43 4.12 13.13
CA PRO A 297 22.72 2.68 13.00
C PRO A 297 22.62 1.89 14.30
N TRP A 298 22.78 2.55 15.46
CA TRP A 298 22.66 1.94 16.78
C TRP A 298 21.29 1.25 16.99
N ILE A 299 20.22 1.79 16.40
CA ILE A 299 18.88 1.20 16.48
C ILE A 299 18.88 -0.23 15.92
N LEU A 300 19.50 -0.41 14.75
CA LEU A 300 19.56 -1.72 14.11
C LEU A 300 20.56 -2.65 14.79
N GLU A 301 21.68 -2.10 15.28
CA GLU A 301 22.67 -2.85 16.06
C GLU A 301 22.04 -3.47 17.32
N GLU A 302 21.27 -2.70 18.10
CA GLU A 302 20.60 -3.21 19.29
C GLU A 302 19.52 -4.24 18.97
N ALA A 303 18.78 -4.05 17.87
CA ALA A 303 17.82 -5.04 17.42
C ALA A 303 18.51 -6.37 17.05
N VAL A 304 19.66 -6.31 16.35
CA VAL A 304 20.49 -7.49 16.04
C VAL A 304 21.01 -8.16 17.31
N ASN A 305 21.55 -7.39 18.26
CA ASN A 305 22.04 -7.92 19.53
C ASN A 305 20.94 -8.68 20.28
N LYS A 306 19.75 -8.09 20.37
CA LYS A 306 18.61 -8.77 20.99
C LYS A 306 18.17 -10.01 20.23
N MET A 307 18.07 -9.94 18.90
CA MET A 307 17.66 -11.06 18.05
C MET A 307 18.58 -12.28 18.28
N LYS A 308 19.89 -12.06 18.33
CA LYS A 308 20.88 -13.12 18.64
C LYS A 308 20.73 -13.64 20.06
N ALA A 309 20.55 -12.76 21.04
CA ALA A 309 20.40 -13.15 22.46
C ALA A 309 19.16 -14.02 22.72
N ILE A 310 18.10 -13.86 21.93
CA ILE A 310 16.89 -14.71 22.01
C ILE A 310 16.94 -15.93 21.08
N GLY A 311 18.08 -16.20 20.42
CA GLY A 311 18.25 -17.31 19.48
C GLY A 311 17.43 -17.18 18.20
N GLY A 312 16.98 -15.97 17.86
CA GLY A 312 16.27 -15.68 16.63
C GLY A 312 17.22 -15.58 15.43
N LYS A 313 16.64 -15.57 14.23
CA LYS A 313 17.36 -15.50 12.97
C LYS A 313 16.93 -14.25 12.18
N PHE A 314 17.79 -13.87 11.24
CA PHE A 314 17.52 -12.86 10.23
C PHE A 314 18.47 -13.12 9.06
N ASP A 315 17.99 -12.84 7.85
CA ASP A 315 18.71 -13.12 6.60
C ASP A 315 19.18 -11.83 5.92
N ALA A 316 18.64 -10.68 6.29
CA ALA A 316 19.03 -9.38 5.78
C ALA A 316 18.79 -8.26 6.80
N LEU A 317 19.58 -7.20 6.68
CA LEU A 317 19.39 -5.94 7.37
C LEU A 317 18.83 -4.90 6.40
N SER A 318 17.91 -4.04 6.81
CA SER A 318 17.36 -3.00 5.95
C SER A 318 17.33 -1.61 6.57
N VAL A 319 17.51 -0.59 5.72
CA VAL A 319 17.33 0.82 6.05
C VAL A 319 16.80 1.61 4.86
N ALA A 320 16.10 2.71 5.11
CA ALA A 320 15.80 3.73 4.10
C ALA A 320 17.04 4.59 3.85
N SER A 321 17.63 4.55 2.65
CA SER A 321 18.91 5.22 2.36
C SER A 321 18.76 6.66 1.89
N TYR A 322 18.04 7.47 2.66
CA TYR A 322 17.89 8.90 2.40
C TYR A 322 19.22 9.63 2.52
N PHE A 323 19.41 10.60 1.63
CA PHE A 323 20.47 11.61 1.70
C PHE A 323 19.87 12.97 1.33
N ALA A 324 20.26 14.04 2.00
CA ALA A 324 19.70 15.35 1.73
C ALA A 324 20.74 16.43 2.02
N PRO A 325 20.71 17.57 1.31
CA PRO A 325 21.55 18.69 1.68
C PRO A 325 21.20 19.14 3.11
N ILE A 326 22.21 19.25 3.96
CA ILE A 326 22.06 19.79 5.32
C ILE A 326 22.32 21.31 5.28
N GLY A 327 21.60 22.07 6.11
CA GLY A 327 21.85 23.49 6.28
C GLY A 327 21.34 24.35 5.12
N LEU A 328 20.26 23.93 4.45
CA LEU A 328 19.59 24.76 3.46
C LEU A 328 19.11 26.06 4.12
N SER A 329 19.64 27.20 3.69
CA SER A 329 19.21 28.52 4.14
C SER A 329 19.28 29.53 2.99
N GLY A 330 18.20 30.30 2.81
CA GLY A 330 18.12 31.32 1.77
C GLY A 330 17.81 30.77 0.37
N ASN A 331 17.98 31.62 -0.64
CA ASN A 331 17.78 31.25 -2.04
C ASN A 331 19.06 30.62 -2.59
N LEU A 332 19.09 29.29 -2.69
CA LEU A 332 20.22 28.53 -3.22
C LEU A 332 20.00 28.17 -4.69
N SER A 333 21.05 28.25 -5.48
CA SER A 333 21.09 27.72 -6.84
C SER A 333 21.10 26.19 -6.84
N VAL A 334 20.73 25.59 -7.99
CA VAL A 334 20.77 24.13 -8.19
C VAL A 334 22.17 23.56 -7.93
N ASN A 335 23.22 24.30 -8.31
CA ASN A 335 24.61 23.86 -8.11
C ASN A 335 25.01 23.88 -6.64
N GLU A 336 24.56 24.87 -5.86
CA GLU A 336 24.80 24.93 -4.42
C GLU A 336 24.11 23.77 -3.70
N ILE A 337 22.84 23.49 -4.04
CA ILE A 337 22.09 22.34 -3.53
C ILE A 337 22.83 21.03 -3.86
N ALA A 338 23.29 20.87 -5.10
CA ALA A 338 24.02 19.68 -5.53
C ALA A 338 25.35 19.52 -4.77
N ASN A 339 26.06 20.61 -4.51
CA ASN A 339 27.32 20.58 -3.77
C ASN A 339 27.11 20.25 -2.29
N LEU A 340 26.08 20.83 -1.65
CA LEU A 340 25.69 20.50 -0.27
C LEU A 340 25.27 19.03 -0.14
N THR A 341 24.52 18.52 -1.12
CA THR A 341 24.12 17.11 -1.16
C THR A 341 25.33 16.19 -1.30
N LYS A 342 26.29 16.51 -2.19
CA LYS A 342 27.54 15.74 -2.31
C LYS A 342 28.36 15.75 -1.02
N ALA A 343 28.39 16.88 -0.31
CA ALA A 343 29.08 17.00 0.96
C ALA A 343 28.42 16.14 2.06
N GLU A 344 27.08 16.12 2.14
CA GLU A 344 26.36 15.26 3.07
C GLU A 344 26.61 13.77 2.76
N ILE A 345 26.55 13.39 1.48
CA ILE A 345 26.83 12.02 1.04
C ILE A 345 28.25 11.61 1.46
N ALA A 346 29.24 12.47 1.21
CA ALA A 346 30.63 12.20 1.51
C ALA A 346 30.94 12.10 3.01
N THR A 347 30.06 12.61 3.87
CA THR A 347 30.25 12.69 5.32
C THR A 347 29.29 11.76 6.05
N ASN A 348 28.09 12.23 6.39
CA ASN A 348 27.16 11.56 7.29
C ASN A 348 26.59 10.29 6.67
N ALA A 349 26.03 10.36 5.46
CA ALA A 349 25.44 9.17 4.81
C ALA A 349 26.49 8.08 4.62
N LYS A 350 27.68 8.42 4.11
CA LYS A 350 28.78 7.46 3.96
C LYS A 350 29.19 6.82 5.29
N LYS A 351 29.32 7.61 6.37
CA LYS A 351 29.66 7.10 7.70
C LYS A 351 28.63 6.08 8.20
N HIS A 352 27.35 6.40 8.07
CA HIS A 352 26.26 5.52 8.50
C HIS A 352 26.19 4.24 7.66
N ILE A 353 26.31 4.35 6.33
CA ILE A 353 26.36 3.18 5.43
C ILE A 353 27.55 2.27 5.75
N ILE A 354 28.73 2.82 6.08
CA ILE A 354 29.89 2.01 6.49
C ILE A 354 29.59 1.26 7.80
N SER A 355 28.99 1.92 8.79
CA SER A 355 28.58 1.28 10.05
C SER A 355 27.61 0.13 9.81
N LEU A 356 26.55 0.35 9.01
CA LEU A 356 25.57 -0.68 8.64
C LEU A 356 26.22 -1.81 7.84
N SER A 357 27.13 -1.51 6.91
CA SER A 357 27.87 -2.51 6.14
C SER A 357 28.75 -3.38 7.04
N ASN A 358 29.41 -2.79 8.04
CA ASN A 358 30.20 -3.54 9.01
C ASN A 358 29.33 -4.44 9.88
N LEU A 359 28.17 -3.94 10.34
CA LEU A 359 27.20 -4.74 11.09
C LEU A 359 26.69 -5.93 10.26
N ALA A 360 26.37 -5.72 8.98
CA ALA A 360 25.92 -6.75 8.07
C ALA A 360 27.02 -7.82 7.84
N LYS A 361 28.26 -7.39 7.57
CA LYS A 361 29.44 -8.27 7.43
C LYS A 361 29.70 -9.11 8.69
N ALA A 362 29.63 -8.49 9.87
CA ALA A 362 29.84 -9.17 11.16
C ALA A 362 28.79 -10.27 11.43
N ASN A 363 27.63 -10.19 10.79
CA ASN A 363 26.56 -11.19 10.90
C ASN A 363 26.39 -12.05 9.65
N ASN A 364 27.28 -11.91 8.65
CA ASN A 364 27.24 -12.66 7.39
C ASN A 364 25.89 -12.58 6.65
N VAL A 365 25.29 -11.39 6.63
CA VAL A 365 24.04 -11.09 5.92
C VAL A 365 24.23 -9.88 4.99
N PRO A 366 23.44 -9.74 3.92
CA PRO A 366 23.38 -8.50 3.14
C PRO A 366 22.72 -7.36 3.93
N VAL A 367 23.06 -6.13 3.53
CA VAL A 367 22.24 -4.95 3.78
C VAL A 367 21.44 -4.64 2.51
N VAL A 368 20.12 -4.51 2.64
CA VAL A 368 19.20 -4.17 1.56
C VAL A 368 18.63 -2.77 1.81
N MET A 369 18.63 -1.95 0.77
CA MET A 369 18.21 -0.55 0.87
C MET A 369 16.87 -0.38 0.16
N TYR A 370 15.97 0.38 0.76
CA TYR A 370 14.69 0.77 0.17
C TYR A 370 14.59 2.30 0.07
N GLU A 371 13.67 2.79 -0.76
CA GLU A 371 13.41 4.23 -0.99
C GLU A 371 14.57 5.04 -1.59
N GLY A 372 15.59 4.36 -2.17
CA GLY A 372 16.89 4.93 -2.57
C GLY A 372 16.89 6.28 -3.33
N GLY A 373 16.89 7.39 -2.59
CA GLY A 373 16.88 8.74 -3.14
C GLY A 373 16.90 9.86 -2.09
N SER A 374 16.93 11.12 -2.55
CA SER A 374 17.14 12.28 -1.68
C SER A 374 15.88 12.87 -1.05
N GLN A 375 15.89 13.18 0.25
CA GLN A 375 14.75 13.79 0.96
C GLN A 375 14.87 15.33 0.94
N ASP A 376 14.31 16.02 -0.06
CA ASP A 376 14.29 17.50 -0.05
C ASP A 376 13.22 17.98 0.96
N GLN A 377 13.60 18.82 1.93
CA GLN A 377 12.77 19.27 3.07
C GLN A 377 11.75 20.38 2.72
N ARG A 378 11.22 20.36 1.50
CA ARG A 378 9.90 20.94 1.18
C ARG A 378 9.03 19.75 0.83
N PRO A 379 7.79 19.61 1.34
CA PRO A 379 7.04 18.35 1.41
C PRO A 379 6.78 17.75 0.03
N ILE A 380 7.81 17.17 -0.55
CA ILE A 380 7.81 16.18 -1.58
C ILE A 380 8.12 14.93 -0.78
N TRP A 381 7.10 14.50 -0.04
CA TRP A 381 6.95 13.09 0.25
C TRP A 381 7.36 12.36 -1.03
N TRP A 382 8.32 11.44 -0.95
CA TRP A 382 8.43 10.35 -1.92
C TRP A 382 7.22 9.40 -1.79
N SER A 383 6.05 9.98 -1.56
CA SER A 383 4.77 9.39 -1.90
C SER A 383 4.70 9.28 -3.41
N TRP A 384 3.96 8.28 -3.84
CA TRP A 384 3.67 7.86 -5.21
C TRP A 384 3.36 8.97 -6.24
N THR A 385 3.20 10.24 -5.84
CA THR A 385 3.02 11.41 -6.72
C THR A 385 4.14 11.66 -7.72
N THR A 386 5.40 11.31 -7.44
CA THR A 386 6.49 11.51 -8.44
C THR A 386 6.43 10.46 -9.56
N LEU A 387 5.88 9.28 -9.28
CA LEU A 387 5.55 8.31 -10.33
C LEU A 387 4.44 8.86 -11.24
N CYS A 388 3.39 9.49 -10.68
CA CYS A 388 2.28 10.06 -11.44
C CYS A 388 2.69 11.16 -12.44
N LYS A 389 3.70 11.97 -12.15
CA LYS A 389 4.16 13.03 -13.07
C LYS A 389 4.91 12.50 -14.30
N CYS A 390 5.62 11.37 -14.19
CA CYS A 390 6.28 10.73 -15.33
C CYS A 390 5.44 9.62 -15.98
N LEU A 391 4.28 9.26 -15.39
CA LEU A 391 3.37 8.24 -15.89
C LEU A 391 2.59 8.66 -17.15
N MET A 392 2.57 9.95 -17.52
CA MET A 392 1.64 10.46 -18.55
C MET A 392 2.14 11.59 -19.46
N SER A 393 3.43 11.97 -19.40
CA SER A 393 3.99 12.72 -20.52
C SER A 393 4.30 11.73 -21.65
N GLY A 394 3.39 11.63 -22.62
CA GLY A 394 3.78 11.34 -24.00
C GLY A 394 4.81 12.38 -24.47
N PRO A 395 5.52 12.12 -25.58
CA PRO A 395 6.56 13.02 -26.08
C PRO A 395 6.15 14.49 -26.13
#